data_AF-A0A3P7RWM1-F1
#
_entry.id   AF-A0A3P7RWM1-F1
#
_cell.length_a   1.000
_cell.length_b   1.000
_cell.length_c   1.000
_cell.angle_alpha   90.00
_cell.angle_beta   90.00
_cell.angle_gamma   90.00
#
_symmetry.space_group_name_H-M   'P 1'
#
loop_
_entity.id
_entity.type
_entity.pdbx_description
1 polymer ?
#
loop_
_entity_poly.entity_id
_entity_poly.type
_entity_poly.pdbx_seq_one_letter_code
_entity_poly.pdbx_strand_id
1 'polypeptide(L)' 'MTDEAKLPIYLETETESNVRLYERFGFKTLEEMNLPVIHQPMWTMLREVKIDE' A
#
# COMPACT_ATOMS: atom_id res chain seq x y z
N MET A 1 17.52 1.98 2.25
CA MET A 1 17.40 0.80 1.36
C MET A 1 16.47 1.05 0.17
N THR A 2 15.14 1.06 0.29
CA THR A 2 14.24 1.28 -0.88
C THR A 2 14.19 2.74 -1.35
N ASP A 3 14.17 3.70 -0.44
CA ASP A 3 14.16 5.12 -0.79
C ASP A 3 15.47 5.56 -1.48
N GLU A 4 16.61 5.02 -1.03
CA GLU A 4 17.93 5.23 -1.67
C GLU A 4 18.00 4.58 -3.06
N ALA A 5 17.35 3.42 -3.23
CA ALA A 5 17.29 2.72 -4.51
C ALA A 5 16.29 3.35 -5.49
N LYS A 6 15.50 4.34 -5.06
CA LYS A 6 14.47 5.00 -5.88
C LYS A 6 13.52 3.98 -6.54
N LEU A 7 13.03 3.03 -5.75
CA LEU A 7 12.09 2.00 -6.20
C LEU A 7 10.70 2.24 -5.63
N PRO A 8 9.62 2.02 -6.41
CA PRO A 8 8.27 2.06 -5.87
C PRO A 8 8.06 0.90 -4.89
N ILE A 9 7.17 1.09 -3.92
CA ILE A 9 6.88 0.08 -2.90
C ILE A 9 5.43 -0.35 -3.03
N TYR A 10 5.22 -1.63 -3.31
CA TYR A 10 3.92 -2.28 -3.25
C TYR A 10 3.77 -3.03 -1.93
N LEU A 11 2.57 -3.01 -1.36
CA LEU A 11 2.22 -3.84 -0.19
C LEU A 11 0.76 -4.27 -0.22
N GLU A 12 0.47 -5.27 0.60
CA GLU A 12 -0.87 -5.76 0.89
C GLU A 12 -1.15 -5.59 2.39
N THR A 13 -2.39 -5.28 2.74
CA THR A 13 -2.83 -5.26 4.14
C THR A 13 -4.31 -5.57 4.27
N GLU A 14 -4.73 -6.01 5.45
CA GLU A 14 -6.05 -6.60 5.67
C GLU A 14 -6.87 -5.85 6.73
N THR A 15 -6.42 -4.67 7.16
CA THR A 15 -7.16 -3.83 8.11
C THR A 15 -7.17 -2.37 7.67
N GLU A 16 -8.30 -1.70 7.84
CA GLU A 16 -8.40 -0.27 7.55
C GLU A 16 -7.47 0.59 8.42
N SER A 17 -7.16 0.15 9.65
CA SER A 17 -6.19 0.85 10.51
C SER A 17 -4.81 0.89 9.89
N ASN A 18 -4.40 -0.20 9.21
CA ASN A 18 -3.14 -0.25 8.50
C ASN A 18 -3.17 0.59 7.23
N VAL A 19 -4.29 0.60 6.49
CA VAL A 19 -4.48 1.51 5.35
C VAL A 19 -4.22 2.95 5.78
N ARG A 20 -4.90 3.42 6.83
CA ARG A 20 -4.72 4.78 7.38
C ARG A 20 -3.31 5.06 7.88
N LEU A 21 -2.60 4.03 8.36
CA LEU A 21 -1.20 4.14 8.75
C LEU A 21 -0.31 4.33 7.51
N TYR A 22 -0.49 3.52 6.47
CA TYR A 22 0.32 3.55 5.26
C TYR A 22 0.06 4.79 4.40
N GLU A 23 -1.16 5.31 4.38
CA GLU A 23 -1.48 6.62 3.76
C GLU A 23 -0.60 7.74 4.33
N ARG A 24 -0.32 7.74 5.65
CA ARG A 24 0.59 8.72 6.28
C ARG A 24 2.03 8.59 5.79
N PHE A 25 2.42 7.41 5.31
CA PHE A 25 3.72 7.15 4.71
C PHE A 25 3.76 7.35 3.19
N GLY A 26 2.69 7.88 2.59
CA GLY A 26 2.60 8.23 1.18
C GLY A 26 2.14 7.09 0.27
N PHE A 27 1.67 5.98 0.82
CA PHE A 27 1.03 4.93 0.04
C PHE A 27 -0.38 5.37 -0.38
N LYS A 28 -0.82 4.87 -1.53
CA LYS A 28 -2.18 5.04 -2.04
C LYS A 28 -2.78 3.68 -2.30
N THR A 29 -4.05 3.51 -1.97
CA THR A 29 -4.80 2.29 -2.31
C THR A 29 -4.91 2.15 -3.82
N LEU A 30 -4.54 0.98 -4.33
CA LEU A 30 -4.76 0.59 -5.72
C LEU A 30 -6.07 -0.20 -5.86
N GLU A 31 -6.27 -1.21 -5.02
CA GLU A 31 -7.45 -2.06 -5.03
C GLU A 31 -7.89 -2.41 -3.60
N GLU A 32 -9.20 -2.50 -3.41
CA GLU A 32 -9.83 -3.06 -2.22
C GLU A 32 -10.69 -4.25 -2.66
N MET A 33 -10.53 -5.38 -1.99
CA MET A 33 -11.24 -6.61 -2.30
C MET A 33 -11.58 -7.40 -1.04
N ASN A 34 -12.58 -8.27 -1.15
CA ASN A 34 -12.83 -9.30 -0.14
C ASN A 34 -12.39 -10.66 -0.69
N LEU A 35 -11.52 -11.34 0.04
CA LEU A 35 -11.02 -12.65 -0.35
C LEU A 35 -12.17 -13.68 -0.27
N PRO A 36 -12.51 -14.39 -1.37
CA PRO A 36 -13.79 -15.11 -1.50
C PRO A 36 -13.90 -16.34 -0.60
N VAL A 37 -12.78 -16.94 -0.17
CA VAL A 37 -12.80 -18.15 0.65
C VAL A 37 -12.88 -17.81 2.14
N ILE A 38 -12.11 -16.82 2.58
CA ILE A 38 -11.95 -16.48 4.00
C ILE A 38 -12.76 -15.25 4.42
N HIS A 39 -13.45 -14.59 3.47
CA HIS A 39 -14.27 -13.40 3.70
C HIS A 39 -13.52 -12.29 4.46
N GLN A 40 -12.23 -12.14 4.14
CA GLN A 40 -11.35 -11.16 4.75
C GLN A 40 -11.15 -9.99 3.78
N PRO A 41 -11.29 -8.74 4.23
CA PRO A 41 -10.97 -7.60 3.40
C PRO A 41 -9.46 -7.50 3.20
N MET A 42 -9.04 -7.06 2.03
CA MET A 42 -7.66 -6.88 1.65
C MET A 42 -7.53 -5.65 0.76
N TRP A 43 -6.46 -4.89 0.98
CA TRP A 43 -6.06 -3.74 0.21
C TRP A 43 -4.70 -3.97 -0.39
N THR A 44 -4.55 -3.58 -1.64
CA THR A 44 -3.25 -3.44 -2.29
C THR A 44 -2.90 -1.94 -2.33
N MET A 45 -1.66 -1.60 -2.03
CA MET A 45 -1.23 -0.20 -1.94
C MET A 45 0.11 0.02 -2.61
N LEU A 46 0.28 1.20 -3.21
CA LEU A 46 1.51 1.60 -3.89
C LEU A 46 2.00 2.95 -3.36
N ARG A 47 3.29 3.02 -3.05
CA ARG A 47 4.01 4.27 -2.86
C ARG A 47 4.96 4.48 -4.03
N GLU A 48 4.69 5.52 -4.80
CA GLU A 48 5.55 5.96 -5.90
C GLU A 48 6.89 6.50 -5.41
N VAL A 49 7.87 6.47 -6.31
CA VAL A 49 9.17 7.13 -6.10
C VAL A 49 8.98 8.63 -6.17
N LYS A 50 9.46 9.37 -5.17
CA LYS A 50 9.59 10.82 -5.30
C LYS A 50 10.78 11.12 -6.21
N ILE A 51 10.49 11.56 -7.42
CA ILE A 51 11.50 12.13 -8.31
C ILE A 51 11.52 13.63 -7.98
N ASP A 52 12.58 14.08 -7.32
CA ASP A 52 12.84 15.52 -7.16
C ASP A 52 13.20 16.07 -8.56
N GLU A 53 12.41 17.03 -9.05
CA GLU A 53 12.69 17.82 -10.28
C GLU A 53 13.75 18.89 -10.06
#